data_AF-A0A7J6L052-F1
#
_entry.id   AF-A0A7J6L052-F1
#
_cell.length_a   1.000
_cell.length_b   1.000
_cell.length_c   1.000
_cell.angle_alpha   90.00
_cell.angle_beta   90.00
_cell.angle_gamma   90.00
#
_symmetry.space_group_name_H-M   'P 1'
#
loop_
_entity.id
_entity.type
_entity.pdbx_description
1 polymer ?
#
loop_
_entity_poly.entity_id
_entity_poly.type
_entity_poly.pdbx_seq_one_letter_code
_entity_poly.pdbx_strand_id
1 'polypeptide(L)'
;IDKFLILHADHEQNASTATVRIAGSSQANPYACIAAGIASLWGPAHGGANEAVIDMLDKIGKLDNIPQFLADVKAKKDGVRLMGFGHRVYKNFDPRATYMKQLTHEVLDACGFRDDPQLMLAVALEEAALSDSYFTSRKLYPNVDFYSGIMLRAIGVPVSMYTVLFAMARSIGWITQWREMMSEGQLRIGRPRQIYVGSKVRDYLHDKGDPDHPDSTSEASLEGEVAFDVDKYVELRSHGVFTSPRQRW
;
A
#
# COMPACT_ATOMS: atom_id res chain seq x y z
N ILE A 1 -17.46 3.33 -15.35
CA ILE A 1 -17.23 2.87 -13.95
C ILE A 1 -17.06 1.35 -13.87
N ASP A 2 -18.02 0.53 -14.28
CA ASP A 2 -17.93 -0.94 -14.17
C ASP A 2 -16.61 -1.54 -14.71
N LYS A 3 -16.23 -1.19 -15.95
CA LYS A 3 -14.93 -1.58 -16.55
C LYS A 3 -13.72 -1.19 -15.69
N PHE A 4 -13.74 -0.02 -15.04
CA PHE A 4 -12.67 0.41 -14.12
C PHE A 4 -12.61 -0.50 -12.89
N LEU A 5 -13.76 -0.85 -12.31
CA LEU A 5 -13.82 -1.74 -11.15
C LEU A 5 -13.25 -3.12 -11.49
N ILE A 6 -13.59 -3.66 -12.66
CA ILE A 6 -13.09 -4.96 -13.15
C ILE A 6 -11.55 -4.93 -13.27
N LEU A 7 -10.99 -3.89 -13.90
CA LEU A 7 -9.53 -3.79 -14.10
C LEU A 7 -8.72 -3.67 -12.81
N HIS A 8 -9.36 -3.28 -11.71
CA HIS A 8 -8.73 -3.10 -10.40
C HIS A 8 -9.14 -4.16 -9.38
N ALA A 9 -10.02 -5.10 -9.73
CA ALA A 9 -10.65 -6.04 -8.79
C ALA A 9 -9.64 -6.89 -7.99
N ASP A 10 -8.61 -7.43 -8.64
CA ASP A 10 -7.51 -8.18 -8.02
C ASP A 10 -6.22 -7.98 -8.80
N HIS A 11 -5.08 -8.17 -8.14
CA HIS A 11 -3.77 -8.18 -8.81
C HIS A 11 -2.77 -9.05 -8.04
N GLU A 12 -3.16 -10.28 -7.71
CA GLU A 12 -2.29 -11.30 -7.11
C GLU A 12 -1.61 -10.82 -5.80
N GLN A 13 -0.38 -11.24 -5.49
CA GLN A 13 0.33 -10.94 -4.24
C GLN A 13 1.04 -9.58 -4.27
N ASN A 14 0.33 -8.53 -4.71
CA ASN A 14 0.80 -7.15 -4.54
C ASN A 14 0.87 -6.76 -3.05
N ALA A 15 1.53 -5.62 -2.75
CA ALA A 15 1.80 -5.17 -1.38
C ALA A 15 0.54 -5.18 -0.49
N SER A 16 -0.57 -4.61 -0.97
CA SER A 16 -1.82 -4.55 -0.21
C SER A 16 -2.46 -5.92 0.03
N THR A 17 -2.42 -6.82 -0.97
CA THR A 17 -2.90 -8.20 -0.79
C THR A 17 -2.04 -8.95 0.22
N ALA A 18 -0.73 -8.81 0.15
CA ALA A 18 0.19 -9.41 1.11
C ALA A 18 -0.05 -8.86 2.52
N THR A 19 -0.31 -7.57 2.67
CA THR A 19 -0.69 -6.96 3.96
C THR A 19 -1.98 -7.55 4.51
N VAL A 20 -3.02 -7.69 3.69
CA VAL A 20 -4.29 -8.34 4.08
C VAL A 20 -4.06 -9.77 4.57
N ARG A 21 -3.25 -10.55 3.84
CA ARG A 21 -2.90 -11.92 4.22
C ARG A 21 -2.08 -11.98 5.51
N ILE A 22 -1.05 -11.15 5.66
CA ILE A 22 -0.23 -11.13 6.87
C ILE A 22 -1.05 -10.72 8.10
N ALA A 23 -1.88 -9.68 7.99
CA ALA A 23 -2.80 -9.30 9.06
C ALA A 23 -3.77 -10.45 9.40
N GLY A 24 -4.40 -11.04 8.38
CA GLY A 24 -5.33 -12.15 8.54
C GLY A 24 -4.71 -13.42 9.10
N SER A 25 -3.42 -13.67 8.86
CA SER A 25 -2.71 -14.85 9.38
C SER A 25 -2.62 -14.88 10.90
N SER A 26 -2.76 -13.73 11.55
CA SER A 26 -2.90 -13.60 13.00
C SER A 26 -4.33 -13.82 13.52
N GLN A 27 -5.26 -14.15 12.62
CA GLN A 27 -6.71 -14.24 12.85
C GLN A 27 -7.36 -12.90 13.22
N ALA A 28 -6.79 -11.79 12.76
CA ALA A 28 -7.46 -10.50 12.84
C ALA A 28 -8.81 -10.54 12.11
N ASN A 29 -9.80 -9.81 12.63
CA ASN A 29 -11.11 -9.70 12.01
C ASN A 29 -10.98 -9.25 10.53
N PRO A 30 -11.76 -9.82 9.58
CA PRO A 30 -11.68 -9.46 8.17
C PRO A 30 -11.79 -7.95 7.90
N TYR A 31 -12.64 -7.20 8.64
CA TYR A 31 -12.74 -5.74 8.48
C TYR A 31 -11.41 -5.03 8.79
N ALA A 32 -10.70 -5.47 9.84
CA ALA A 32 -9.39 -4.93 10.18
C ALA A 32 -8.32 -5.30 9.14
N CYS A 33 -8.41 -6.50 8.55
CA CYS A 33 -7.52 -6.92 7.47
C CYS A 33 -7.70 -6.04 6.22
N ILE A 34 -8.95 -5.76 5.83
CA ILE A 34 -9.25 -4.86 4.71
C ILE A 34 -8.77 -3.44 5.01
N ALA A 35 -8.95 -2.93 6.23
CA ALA A 35 -8.41 -1.63 6.62
C ALA A 35 -6.88 -1.56 6.47
N ALA A 36 -6.16 -2.62 6.83
CA ALA A 36 -4.71 -2.72 6.61
C ALA A 36 -4.36 -2.74 5.10
N GLY A 37 -5.16 -3.43 4.28
CA GLY A 37 -5.05 -3.40 2.82
C GLY A 37 -5.22 -2.00 2.23
N ILE A 38 -6.22 -1.24 2.70
CA ILE A 38 -6.46 0.15 2.31
C ILE A 38 -5.25 1.02 2.66
N ALA A 39 -4.74 0.92 3.89
CA ALA A 39 -3.57 1.68 4.33
C ALA A 39 -2.32 1.36 3.48
N SER A 40 -2.12 0.09 3.13
CA SER A 40 -1.05 -0.33 2.22
C SER A 40 -1.23 0.20 0.79
N LEU A 41 -2.47 0.18 0.28
CA LEU A 41 -2.79 0.69 -1.05
C LEU A 41 -2.61 2.21 -1.17
N TRP A 42 -2.86 2.97 -0.10
CA TRP A 42 -2.72 4.42 -0.11
C TRP A 42 -1.26 4.90 -0.31
N GLY A 43 -0.26 4.05 -0.05
CA GLY A 43 1.13 4.39 -0.30
C GLY A 43 1.37 4.85 -1.75
N PRO A 44 2.15 5.93 -1.98
CA PRO A 44 2.37 6.52 -3.31
C PRO A 44 3.11 5.59 -4.28
N ALA A 45 3.80 4.57 -3.76
CA ALA A 45 4.45 3.52 -4.55
C ALA A 45 3.53 2.35 -4.91
N HIS A 46 2.25 2.43 -4.54
CA HIS A 46 1.22 1.42 -4.83
C HIS A 46 -0.01 2.07 -5.47
N GLY A 47 -1.15 2.17 -4.78
CA GLY A 47 -2.40 2.69 -5.35
C GLY A 47 -2.56 4.22 -5.33
N GLY A 48 -1.61 4.96 -4.73
CA GLY A 48 -1.53 6.43 -4.87
C GLY A 48 -0.92 6.90 -6.20
N ALA A 49 -0.55 5.98 -7.10
CA ALA A 49 0.10 6.31 -8.36
C ALA A 49 -0.82 7.06 -9.33
N ASN A 50 -2.13 6.80 -9.32
CA ASN A 50 -3.10 7.44 -10.21
C ASN A 50 -3.32 8.94 -9.90
N GLU A 51 -3.38 9.31 -8.62
CA GLU A 51 -3.34 10.72 -8.17
C GLU A 51 -2.02 11.38 -8.58
N ALA A 52 -0.89 10.70 -8.32
CA ALA A 52 0.42 11.24 -8.66
C ALA A 52 0.68 11.41 -10.16
N VAL A 53 -0.04 10.67 -11.03
CA VAL A 53 -0.01 10.91 -12.49
C VAL A 53 -0.65 12.24 -12.83
N ILE A 54 -1.80 12.58 -12.22
CA ILE A 54 -2.45 13.88 -12.46
C ILE A 54 -1.56 15.01 -11.96
N ASP A 55 -1.01 14.89 -10.75
CA ASP A 55 -0.06 15.89 -10.21
C ASP A 55 1.17 16.07 -11.09
N MET A 56 1.69 14.96 -11.65
CA MET A 56 2.81 15.00 -12.58
C MET A 56 2.43 15.75 -13.86
N LEU A 57 1.29 15.43 -14.46
CA LEU A 57 0.81 16.11 -15.67
C LEU A 57 0.57 17.60 -15.43
N ASP A 58 -0.01 17.97 -14.28
CA ASP A 58 -0.23 19.38 -13.91
C ASP A 58 1.09 20.14 -13.73
N LYS A 59 2.11 19.50 -13.13
CA LYS A 59 3.45 20.08 -12.99
C LYS A 59 4.16 20.25 -14.34
N ILE A 60 3.96 19.33 -15.27
CA ILE A 60 4.49 19.46 -16.64
C ILE A 60 3.75 20.61 -17.34
N GLY A 61 2.42 20.66 -17.23
CA GLY A 61 1.56 21.76 -17.67
C GLY A 61 1.34 21.84 -19.19
N LYS A 62 2.41 21.89 -19.99
CA LYS A 62 2.35 22.06 -21.46
C LYS A 62 3.28 21.09 -22.19
N LEU A 63 2.97 20.81 -23.45
CA LEU A 63 3.71 19.89 -24.32
C LEU A 63 5.22 20.25 -24.41
N ASP A 64 5.54 21.53 -24.52
CA ASP A 64 6.92 22.02 -24.63
C ASP A 64 7.81 21.68 -23.42
N ASN A 65 7.20 21.36 -22.27
CA ASN A 65 7.92 21.01 -21.05
C ASN A 65 8.26 19.51 -20.95
N ILE A 66 7.68 18.65 -21.81
CA ILE A 66 7.95 17.21 -21.81
C ILE A 66 9.45 16.89 -21.96
N PRO A 67 10.20 17.48 -22.91
CA PRO A 67 11.62 17.16 -23.07
C PRO A 67 12.44 17.44 -21.80
N GLN A 68 12.17 18.58 -21.15
CA GLN A 68 12.85 18.95 -19.90
C GLN A 68 12.46 18.02 -18.75
N PHE A 69 11.17 17.67 -18.63
CA PHE A 69 10.71 16.74 -17.61
C PHE A 69 11.38 15.37 -17.74
N LEU A 70 11.43 14.81 -18.96
CA LEU A 70 12.10 13.53 -19.20
C LEU A 70 13.62 13.62 -18.94
N ALA A 71 14.26 14.74 -19.23
CA ALA A 71 15.65 14.98 -18.87
C ALA A 71 15.87 14.97 -17.34
N ASP A 72 14.99 15.63 -16.58
CA ASP A 72 15.04 15.67 -15.11
C ASP A 72 14.83 14.26 -14.51
N VAL A 73 13.92 13.45 -15.06
CA VAL A 73 13.73 12.04 -14.67
C VAL A 73 15.02 11.24 -14.92
N LYS A 74 15.65 11.41 -16.09
CA LYS A 74 16.90 10.72 -16.44
C LYS A 74 18.05 11.11 -15.52
N ALA A 75 18.11 12.39 -15.14
CA ALA A 75 19.08 12.93 -14.19
C ALA A 75 18.84 12.50 -12.74
N LYS A 76 17.74 11.79 -12.45
CA LYS A 76 17.34 11.37 -11.09
C LYS A 76 17.24 12.56 -10.13
N LYS A 77 16.75 13.70 -10.63
CA LYS A 77 16.53 14.89 -9.80
C LYS A 77 15.56 14.54 -8.66
N ASP A 78 15.88 15.01 -7.46
CA ASP A 78 15.10 14.68 -6.27
C ASP A 78 13.61 15.03 -6.46
N GLY A 79 12.75 14.08 -6.11
CA GLY A 79 11.30 14.21 -6.24
C GLY A 79 10.74 14.09 -7.66
N VAL A 80 11.58 13.96 -8.70
CA VAL A 80 11.12 13.82 -10.09
C VAL A 80 11.07 12.35 -10.49
N ARG A 81 9.87 11.86 -10.79
CA ARG A 81 9.62 10.48 -11.25
C ARG A 81 8.57 10.49 -12.35
N LEU A 82 8.75 9.60 -13.32
CA LEU A 82 7.76 9.31 -14.34
C LEU A 82 6.66 8.40 -13.72
N MET A 83 5.62 9.02 -13.18
CA MET A 83 4.50 8.33 -12.52
C MET A 83 3.63 7.62 -13.55
N GLY A 84 3.05 6.47 -13.19
CA GLY A 84 2.27 5.64 -14.11
C GLY A 84 3.11 4.81 -15.10
N PHE A 85 4.43 4.74 -14.92
CA PHE A 85 5.32 3.94 -15.77
C PHE A 85 6.06 2.85 -15.00
N GLY A 86 6.25 1.72 -15.67
CA GLY A 86 6.89 0.54 -15.11
C GLY A 86 5.93 -0.30 -14.25
N HIS A 87 6.30 -1.57 -14.08
CA HIS A 87 5.53 -2.49 -13.27
C HIS A 87 6.43 -3.58 -12.66
N ARG A 88 6.14 -3.97 -11.41
CA ARG A 88 6.92 -5.02 -10.71
C ARG A 88 6.84 -6.39 -11.41
N VAL A 89 5.65 -6.76 -11.86
CA VAL A 89 5.29 -8.01 -12.57
C VAL A 89 5.45 -7.86 -14.09
N TYR A 90 4.72 -6.94 -14.72
CA TYR A 90 4.76 -6.80 -16.18
C TYR A 90 6.08 -6.18 -16.66
N LYS A 91 6.77 -6.89 -17.57
CA LYS A 91 8.06 -6.47 -18.12
C LYS A 91 7.98 -5.83 -19.51
N ASN A 92 6.88 -6.03 -20.24
CA ASN A 92 6.76 -5.55 -21.61
C ASN A 92 5.58 -4.57 -21.76
N PHE A 93 4.39 -4.94 -21.28
CA PHE A 93 3.25 -4.03 -21.20
C PHE A 93 2.30 -4.51 -20.12
N ASP A 94 1.56 -3.59 -19.50
CA ASP A 94 0.44 -3.92 -18.63
C ASP A 94 -0.80 -4.16 -19.50
N PRO A 95 -1.35 -5.39 -19.56
CA PRO A 95 -2.51 -5.68 -20.41
C PRO A 95 -3.74 -4.85 -20.03
N ARG A 96 -3.83 -4.39 -18.77
CA ARG A 96 -4.90 -3.52 -18.30
C ARG A 96 -4.72 -2.10 -18.83
N ALA A 97 -3.49 -1.63 -19.00
CA ALA A 97 -3.21 -0.30 -19.52
C ALA A 97 -3.69 -0.17 -20.98
N THR A 98 -3.50 -1.21 -21.80
CA THR A 98 -4.00 -1.24 -23.18
C THR A 98 -5.52 -1.03 -23.23
N TYR A 99 -6.26 -1.78 -22.42
CA TYR A 99 -7.72 -1.65 -22.37
C TYR A 99 -8.16 -0.34 -21.70
N MET A 100 -7.45 0.12 -20.67
CA MET A 100 -7.73 1.39 -20.00
C MET A 100 -7.51 2.59 -20.93
N LYS A 101 -6.48 2.56 -21.79
CA LYS A 101 -6.26 3.56 -22.82
C LYS A 101 -7.45 3.67 -23.76
N GLN A 102 -7.90 2.53 -24.30
CA GLN A 102 -9.09 2.49 -25.16
C GLN A 102 -10.32 3.06 -24.46
N LEU A 103 -10.57 2.62 -23.22
CA LEU A 103 -11.69 3.10 -22.41
C LEU A 103 -11.61 4.62 -22.16
N THR A 104 -10.41 5.15 -21.93
CA THR A 104 -10.19 6.58 -21.71
C THR A 104 -10.57 7.39 -22.95
N HIS A 105 -10.19 6.94 -24.15
CA HIS A 105 -10.63 7.57 -25.40
C HIS A 105 -12.15 7.51 -25.57
N GLU A 106 -12.78 6.35 -25.34
CA GLU A 106 -14.25 6.19 -25.41
C GLU A 106 -14.98 7.18 -24.48
N VAL A 107 -14.49 7.35 -23.25
CA VAL A 107 -15.07 8.25 -22.25
C VAL A 107 -14.88 9.71 -22.63
N LEU A 108 -13.69 10.10 -23.10
CA LEU A 108 -13.41 11.49 -23.47
C LEU A 108 -14.23 11.91 -24.70
N ASP A 109 -14.40 11.02 -25.68
CA ASP A 109 -15.27 11.26 -26.82
C ASP A 109 -16.74 11.43 -26.37
N ALA A 110 -17.23 10.56 -25.48
CA ALA A 110 -18.60 10.61 -24.98
C ALA A 110 -18.89 11.86 -24.11
N CYS A 111 -17.91 12.35 -23.37
CA CYS A 111 -18.05 13.52 -22.50
C CYS A 111 -17.75 14.85 -23.21
N GLY A 112 -17.39 14.84 -24.50
CA GLY A 112 -17.04 16.05 -25.25
C GLY A 112 -15.67 16.63 -24.87
N PHE A 113 -14.77 15.82 -24.32
CA PHE A 113 -13.42 16.18 -23.88
C PHE A 113 -12.33 15.65 -24.83
N ARG A 114 -12.65 15.46 -26.11
CA ARG A 114 -11.70 14.95 -27.11
C ARG A 114 -10.41 15.78 -27.17
N ASP A 115 -10.53 17.09 -26.98
CA ASP A 115 -9.42 18.05 -27.00
C ASP A 115 -8.93 18.42 -25.59
N ASP A 116 -9.13 17.53 -24.60
CA ASP A 116 -8.64 17.76 -23.23
C ASP A 116 -7.10 17.95 -23.21
N PRO A 117 -6.60 19.10 -22.73
CA PRO A 117 -5.16 19.36 -22.72
C PRO A 117 -4.35 18.36 -21.90
N GLN A 118 -4.93 17.78 -20.85
CA GLN A 118 -4.26 16.79 -20.02
C GLN A 118 -4.15 15.44 -20.74
N LEU A 119 -5.20 15.00 -21.47
CA LEU A 119 -5.11 13.82 -22.33
C LEU A 119 -4.03 14.03 -23.39
N MET A 120 -4.04 15.16 -24.10
CA MET A 120 -3.04 15.45 -25.12
C MET A 120 -1.63 15.43 -24.54
N LEU A 121 -1.44 16.01 -23.35
CA LEU A 121 -0.17 15.99 -22.64
C LEU A 121 0.26 14.55 -22.26
N ALA A 122 -0.68 13.72 -21.79
CA ALA A 122 -0.41 12.35 -21.41
C ALA A 122 -0.04 11.47 -22.62
N VAL A 123 -0.75 11.61 -23.74
CA VAL A 123 -0.44 10.88 -24.98
C VAL A 123 0.93 11.29 -25.52
N ALA A 124 1.23 12.59 -25.55
CA ALA A 124 2.54 13.07 -25.99
C ALA A 124 3.67 12.63 -25.04
N LEU A 125 3.43 12.62 -23.73
CA LEU A 125 4.40 12.14 -22.73
C LEU A 125 4.67 10.64 -22.92
N GLU A 126 3.64 9.84 -23.16
CA GLU A 126 3.79 8.43 -23.50
C GLU A 126 4.63 8.23 -24.75
N GLU A 127 4.27 8.89 -25.85
CA GLU A 127 4.99 8.77 -27.12
C GLU A 127 6.47 9.16 -26.99
N ALA A 128 6.74 10.26 -26.28
CA ALA A 128 8.10 10.72 -26.02
C ALA A 128 8.88 9.72 -25.15
N ALA A 129 8.27 9.16 -24.10
CA ALA A 129 8.90 8.18 -23.23
C ALA A 129 9.16 6.85 -23.98
N LEU A 130 8.22 6.38 -24.78
CA LEU A 130 8.36 5.13 -25.56
C LEU A 130 9.35 5.26 -26.73
N SER A 131 9.62 6.48 -27.19
CA SER A 131 10.60 6.75 -28.24
C SER A 131 12.02 6.96 -27.70
N ASP A 132 12.18 7.14 -26.38
CA ASP A 132 13.49 7.36 -25.75
C ASP A 132 14.08 6.03 -25.22
N SER A 133 15.31 5.72 -25.67
CA SER A 133 16.01 4.48 -25.35
C SER A 133 16.28 4.29 -23.86
N TYR A 134 16.35 5.37 -23.07
CA TYR A 134 16.50 5.30 -21.62
C TYR A 134 15.33 4.56 -20.97
N PHE A 135 14.10 4.86 -21.37
CA PHE A 135 12.89 4.32 -20.73
C PHE A 135 12.58 2.92 -21.26
N THR A 136 12.70 2.70 -22.57
CA THR A 136 12.46 1.40 -23.20
C THR A 136 13.49 0.34 -22.77
N SER A 137 14.78 0.68 -22.68
CA SER A 137 15.80 -0.25 -22.17
C SER A 137 15.57 -0.64 -20.70
N ARG A 138 14.93 0.25 -19.91
CA ARG A 138 14.54 0.02 -18.52
C ARG A 138 13.15 -0.60 -18.38
N LYS A 139 12.47 -0.88 -19.49
CA LYS A 139 11.13 -1.48 -19.53
C LYS A 139 10.10 -0.62 -18.77
N LEU A 140 10.24 0.70 -18.87
CA LEU A 140 9.31 1.66 -18.31
C LEU A 140 8.20 1.91 -19.34
N TYR A 141 7.14 1.12 -19.22
CA TYR A 141 5.93 1.22 -20.04
C TYR A 141 4.76 1.72 -19.20
N PRO A 142 3.76 2.41 -19.81
CA PRO A 142 2.56 2.82 -19.09
C PRO A 142 1.88 1.64 -18.39
N ASN A 143 1.46 1.85 -17.16
CA ASN A 143 0.63 0.93 -16.40
C ASN A 143 -0.82 1.44 -16.36
N VAL A 144 -1.71 0.65 -15.74
CA VAL A 144 -3.15 0.99 -15.68
C VAL A 144 -3.41 2.36 -15.03
N ASP A 145 -2.57 2.79 -14.09
CA ASP A 145 -2.74 4.03 -13.33
C ASP A 145 -2.48 5.28 -14.18
N PHE A 146 -1.68 5.18 -15.24
CA PHE A 146 -1.40 6.29 -16.15
C PHE A 146 -2.66 6.83 -16.83
N TYR A 147 -3.54 5.92 -17.26
CA TYR A 147 -4.78 6.28 -17.96
C TYR A 147 -5.97 6.43 -17.02
N SER A 148 -5.97 5.70 -15.90
CA SER A 148 -7.13 5.65 -15.02
C SER A 148 -7.46 7.02 -14.39
N GLY A 149 -6.45 7.80 -14.02
CA GLY A 149 -6.64 9.15 -13.48
C GLY A 149 -7.29 10.12 -14.47
N ILE A 150 -6.92 10.03 -15.75
CA ILE A 150 -7.46 10.88 -16.82
C ILE A 150 -8.94 10.54 -17.06
N MET A 151 -9.25 9.24 -17.15
CA MET A 151 -10.63 8.77 -17.30
C MET A 151 -11.50 9.19 -16.10
N LEU A 152 -10.99 9.08 -14.87
CA LEU A 152 -11.73 9.49 -13.66
C LEU A 152 -11.99 11.00 -13.64
N ARG A 153 -11.02 11.81 -14.09
CA ARG A 153 -11.18 13.26 -14.22
C ARG A 153 -12.30 13.61 -15.20
N ALA A 154 -12.33 12.95 -16.36
CA ALA A 154 -13.30 13.19 -17.42
C ALA A 154 -14.75 13.01 -16.96
N ILE A 155 -14.99 12.06 -16.05
CA ILE A 155 -16.32 11.80 -15.48
C ILE A 155 -16.60 12.57 -14.18
N GLY A 156 -15.75 13.55 -13.82
CA GLY A 156 -15.95 14.46 -12.70
C GLY A 156 -15.63 13.87 -11.32
N VAL A 157 -14.88 12.78 -11.24
CA VAL A 157 -14.42 12.25 -9.94
C VAL A 157 -13.29 13.15 -9.42
N PRO A 158 -13.35 13.62 -8.16
CA PRO A 158 -12.27 14.41 -7.58
C PRO A 158 -11.02 13.53 -7.35
N VAL A 159 -9.83 14.11 -7.55
CA VAL A 159 -8.54 13.41 -7.44
C VAL A 159 -8.37 12.67 -6.11
N SER A 160 -8.83 13.27 -5.01
CA SER A 160 -8.81 12.67 -3.67
C SER A 160 -9.63 11.37 -3.53
N MET A 161 -10.48 11.05 -4.51
CA MET A 161 -11.29 9.83 -4.55
C MET A 161 -10.70 8.72 -5.42
N TYR A 162 -9.56 8.95 -6.09
CA TYR A 162 -9.01 7.99 -7.04
C TYR A 162 -8.57 6.70 -6.36
N THR A 163 -7.73 6.81 -5.33
CA THR A 163 -7.31 5.64 -4.54
C THR A 163 -8.47 5.04 -3.75
N VAL A 164 -9.49 5.82 -3.40
CA VAL A 164 -10.72 5.31 -2.76
C VAL A 164 -11.50 4.40 -3.70
N LEU A 165 -11.72 4.81 -4.95
CA LEU A 165 -12.38 3.97 -5.96
C LEU A 165 -11.54 2.73 -6.28
N PHE A 166 -10.22 2.87 -6.31
CA PHE A 166 -9.31 1.73 -6.43
C PHE A 166 -9.49 0.77 -5.25
N ALA A 167 -9.43 1.25 -4.01
CA ALA A 167 -9.64 0.42 -2.81
C ALA A 167 -11.01 -0.28 -2.82
N MET A 168 -12.05 0.43 -3.25
CA MET A 168 -13.40 -0.14 -3.40
C MET A 168 -13.41 -1.30 -4.40
N ALA A 169 -12.82 -1.10 -5.59
CA ALA A 169 -12.68 -2.16 -6.59
C ALA A 169 -11.86 -3.34 -6.06
N ARG A 170 -10.72 -3.05 -5.44
CA ARG A 170 -9.74 -4.04 -4.96
C ARG A 170 -10.24 -4.86 -3.77
N SER A 171 -11.25 -4.37 -3.05
CA SER A 171 -11.78 -5.04 -1.85
C SER A 171 -12.27 -6.47 -2.13
N ILE A 172 -12.83 -6.74 -3.31
CA ILE A 172 -13.25 -8.11 -3.68
C ILE A 172 -12.06 -9.06 -3.84
N GLY A 173 -10.95 -8.59 -4.43
CA GLY A 173 -9.70 -9.35 -4.51
C GLY A 173 -9.13 -9.62 -3.14
N TRP A 174 -9.05 -8.62 -2.27
CA TRP A 174 -8.59 -8.79 -0.89
C TRP A 174 -9.43 -9.79 -0.09
N ILE A 175 -10.76 -9.71 -0.17
CA ILE A 175 -11.66 -10.66 0.50
C ILE A 175 -11.44 -12.08 -0.04
N THR A 176 -11.29 -12.23 -1.36
CA THR A 176 -11.04 -13.53 -2.00
C THR A 176 -9.72 -14.13 -1.53
N GLN A 177 -8.65 -13.34 -1.52
CA GLN A 177 -7.30 -13.72 -1.08
C GLN A 177 -7.27 -14.07 0.42
N TRP A 178 -7.96 -13.29 1.25
CA TRP A 178 -8.12 -13.59 2.68
C TRP A 178 -8.89 -14.88 2.89
N ARG A 179 -10.02 -15.07 2.18
CA ARG A 179 -10.86 -16.26 2.31
C ARG A 179 -10.12 -17.52 1.88
N GLU A 180 -9.36 -17.46 0.78
CA GLU A 180 -8.51 -18.56 0.33
C GLU A 180 -7.56 -18.98 1.45
N MET A 181 -6.75 -18.04 1.98
CA MET A 181 -5.82 -18.29 3.07
C MET A 181 -6.50 -18.86 4.33
N MET A 182 -7.68 -18.35 4.72
CA MET A 182 -8.41 -18.84 5.90
C MET A 182 -9.06 -20.21 5.69
N SER A 183 -9.35 -20.58 4.44
CA SER A 183 -9.98 -21.87 4.10
C SER A 183 -8.94 -22.98 3.93
N GLU A 184 -7.65 -22.65 3.82
CA GLU A 184 -6.57 -23.62 3.89
C GLU A 184 -6.54 -24.22 5.30
N GLY A 185 -6.85 -25.51 5.44
CA GLY A 185 -6.96 -26.23 6.73
C GLY A 185 -5.65 -26.28 7.57
N GLN A 186 -4.61 -25.58 7.16
CA GLN A 186 -3.33 -25.43 7.86
C GLN A 186 -2.88 -23.95 7.89
N LEU A 187 -3.74 -23.06 8.35
CA LEU A 187 -3.38 -21.65 8.55
C LEU A 187 -2.14 -21.52 9.45
N ARG A 188 -1.08 -20.88 8.93
CA ARG A 188 0.12 -20.55 9.68
C ARG A 188 0.25 -19.04 9.83
N ILE A 189 0.59 -18.59 11.04
CA ILE A 189 0.86 -17.18 11.30
C ILE A 189 2.08 -16.71 10.51
N GLY A 190 1.95 -15.58 9.81
CA GLY A 190 3.02 -14.91 9.10
C GLY A 190 4.02 -14.31 10.09
N ARG A 191 5.18 -14.96 10.24
CA ARG A 191 6.24 -14.53 11.17
C ARG A 191 7.63 -14.60 10.51
N PRO A 192 7.99 -13.64 9.65
CA PRO A 192 9.30 -13.62 8.99
C PRO A 192 10.45 -13.53 10.01
N ARG A 193 11.64 -13.99 9.61
CA ARG A 193 12.88 -13.88 10.39
C ARG A 193 13.64 -12.62 10.00
N GLN A 194 14.61 -12.24 10.84
CA GLN A 194 15.54 -11.15 10.57
C GLN A 194 16.99 -11.65 10.57
N ILE A 195 17.85 -10.97 9.81
CA ILE A 195 19.31 -11.07 9.93
C ILE A 195 19.75 -9.91 10.83
N TYR A 196 20.13 -10.22 12.07
CA TYR A 196 20.55 -9.21 13.02
C TYR A 196 22.01 -8.80 12.75
N VAL A 197 22.22 -7.54 12.36
CA VAL A 197 23.55 -6.94 12.10
C VAL A 197 23.90 -5.84 13.12
N GLY A 198 23.14 -5.77 14.22
CA GLY A 198 23.39 -4.82 15.30
C GLY A 198 24.53 -5.24 16.23
N SER A 199 24.76 -4.44 17.26
CA SER A 199 25.76 -4.74 18.28
C SER A 199 25.49 -6.08 18.97
N LYS A 200 26.56 -6.81 19.30
CA LYS A 200 26.44 -7.99 20.18
C LYS A 200 25.95 -7.57 21.56
N VAL A 201 25.66 -8.56 22.41
CA VAL A 201 25.36 -8.35 23.83
C VAL A 201 26.40 -7.38 24.41
N ARG A 202 25.90 -6.34 25.06
CA ARG A 202 26.68 -5.28 25.70
C ARG A 202 26.02 -4.94 27.02
N ASP A 203 26.83 -4.58 28.00
CA ASP A 203 26.30 -4.10 29.27
C ASP A 203 25.54 -2.80 29.02
N TYR A 204 24.38 -2.69 29.67
CA TYR A 204 23.65 -1.45 29.70
C TYR A 204 24.43 -0.49 30.62
N LEU A 205 24.98 0.57 30.04
CA LEU A 205 25.65 1.63 30.80
C LEU A 205 24.58 2.59 31.32
N HIS A 206 24.30 2.53 32.62
CA HIS A 206 23.44 3.48 33.29
C HIS A 206 24.10 4.86 33.35
N ASP A 207 23.40 5.90 32.92
CA ASP A 207 23.78 7.27 33.25
C ASP A 207 23.29 7.58 34.66
N LYS A 208 24.22 7.77 35.61
CA LYS A 208 23.89 8.13 37.00
C LYS A 208 23.29 9.54 37.13
N GLY A 209 23.27 10.33 36.06
CA GLY A 209 22.63 11.63 35.98
C GLY A 209 21.20 11.62 35.43
N ASP A 210 20.67 10.46 35.05
CA ASP A 210 19.28 10.35 34.54
C ASP A 210 18.27 10.50 35.70
N PRO A 211 17.39 11.52 35.68
CA PRO A 211 16.39 11.72 36.73
C PRO A 211 15.36 10.59 36.83
N ASP A 212 15.15 9.82 35.76
CA ASP A 212 14.22 8.67 35.73
C ASP A 212 14.89 7.35 36.22
N HIS A 213 16.08 7.43 36.82
CA HIS A 213 16.83 6.27 37.32
C HIS A 213 16.15 5.60 38.54
N PRO A 214 15.98 4.27 38.59
CA PRO A 214 15.34 3.60 39.74
C PRO A 214 16.13 3.75 41.06
N ASP A 215 17.45 3.89 41.01
CA ASP A 215 18.30 4.27 42.16
C ASP A 215 18.53 5.79 42.32
N SER A 216 17.78 6.68 41.64
CA SER A 216 17.83 8.14 41.90
C SER A 216 17.14 8.47 43.24
N THR A 217 17.68 7.94 44.34
CA THR A 217 17.33 8.31 45.72
C THR A 217 15.85 8.62 45.97
N SER A 218 14.99 7.63 45.74
CA SER A 218 13.94 7.37 46.70
C SER A 218 14.12 5.93 47.17
N GLU A 219 14.71 5.75 48.36
CA GLU A 219 14.65 4.49 49.08
C GLU A 219 13.18 4.18 49.40
N ALA A 220 12.47 3.63 48.43
CA ALA A 220 11.32 2.78 48.68
C ALA A 220 11.81 1.36 48.47
N SER A 221 12.33 0.76 49.55
CA SER A 221 12.65 -0.65 49.62
C SER A 221 11.43 -1.47 49.17
N LEU A 222 11.47 -2.01 47.95
CA LEU A 222 10.60 -3.11 47.54
C LEU A 222 11.13 -4.41 48.14
N GLU A 223 11.19 -4.46 49.48
CA GLU A 223 11.21 -5.72 50.22
C GLU A 223 9.78 -6.27 50.22
N GLY A 224 9.42 -6.85 49.09
CA GLY A 224 8.19 -7.61 48.94
C GLY A 224 8.43 -8.65 47.88
N GLU A 225 8.82 -9.85 48.28
CA GLU A 225 8.70 -11.02 47.42
C GLU A 225 7.24 -11.12 46.99
N VAL A 226 6.91 -10.67 45.77
CA VAL A 226 5.65 -11.03 45.13
C VAL A 226 5.81 -12.46 44.64
N ALA A 227 5.88 -13.40 45.59
CA ALA A 227 5.74 -14.80 45.30
C ALA A 227 4.29 -15.04 44.82
N PHE A 228 4.13 -15.72 43.69
CA PHE A 228 2.83 -16.17 43.24
C PHE A 228 2.27 -17.17 44.26
N ASP A 229 1.28 -16.74 45.03
CA ASP A 229 0.60 -17.57 46.02
C ASP A 229 -0.31 -18.58 45.31
N VAL A 230 0.22 -19.79 45.13
CA VAL A 230 -0.47 -20.90 44.46
C VAL A 230 -1.75 -21.28 45.21
N ASP A 231 -1.76 -21.19 46.53
CA ASP A 231 -2.90 -21.60 47.35
C ASP A 231 -4.05 -20.61 47.22
N LYS A 232 -3.76 -19.30 47.22
CA LYS A 232 -4.74 -18.25 46.93
C LYS A 232 -5.32 -18.38 45.53
N TYR A 233 -4.52 -18.79 44.53
CA TYR A 233 -5.02 -19.05 43.18
C TYR A 233 -5.95 -20.27 43.11
N VAL A 234 -5.63 -21.35 43.84
CA VAL A 234 -6.46 -22.56 43.92
C VAL A 234 -7.79 -22.28 44.63
N GLU A 235 -7.78 -21.46 45.68
CA GLU A 235 -8.99 -21.03 46.39
C GLU A 235 -9.90 -20.16 45.52
N LEU A 236 -9.34 -19.21 44.76
CA LEU A 236 -10.12 -18.39 43.82
C LEU A 236 -10.74 -19.23 42.69
N ARG A 237 -10.07 -20.32 42.29
CA ARG A 237 -10.58 -21.26 41.29
C ARG A 237 -11.73 -22.13 41.83
N SER A 238 -11.66 -22.55 43.10
CA SER A 238 -12.71 -23.39 43.72
C SER A 238 -14.01 -22.63 43.95
N HIS A 239 -13.95 -21.32 44.14
CA HIS A 239 -15.11 -20.43 44.28
C HIS A 239 -15.77 -20.02 42.95
N GLY A 240 -15.31 -20.55 41.81
CA GLY A 240 -15.94 -20.33 40.50
C GLY A 240 -15.81 -18.91 39.93
N VAL A 241 -14.97 -18.06 40.53
CA VAL A 241 -14.84 -16.63 40.17
C VAL A 241 -14.05 -16.43 38.85
N PHE A 242 -13.31 -17.44 38.39
CA PHE A 242 -12.59 -17.41 37.11
C PHE A 242 -12.95 -18.60 36.22
N THR A 243 -14.07 -18.51 35.52
CA THR A 243 -14.25 -19.28 34.28
C THR A 243 -13.58 -18.53 33.14
N SER A 244 -12.52 -19.11 32.57
CA SER A 244 -11.93 -18.64 31.31
C SER A 244 -13.03 -18.46 30.24
N PRO A 245 -13.15 -17.29 29.58
CA PRO A 245 -14.13 -17.06 28.51
C PRO A 245 -13.97 -17.99 27.29
N ARG A 246 -12.91 -18.82 27.23
CA ARG A 246 -12.58 -19.66 26.06
C ARG A 246 -13.32 -20.99 25.97
N GLN A 247 -14.34 -21.26 26.79
CA GLN A 247 -15.15 -22.48 26.67
C GLN A 247 -16.50 -22.30 25.96
N ARG A 248 -16.72 -21.18 25.27
CA ARG A 248 -17.91 -21.00 24.42
C ARG A 248 -17.58 -20.34 23.08
N TRP A 249 -16.72 -20.96 22.28
CA TRP A 249 -16.69 -20.81 20.81
C TRP A 249 -16.08 -22.07 20.21
#